data_AF-A0A9D5JVM4-F1
#
_entry.id   AF-A0A9D5JVM4-F1
#
_cell.length_a   1.000
_cell.length_b   1.000
_cell.length_c   1.000
_cell.angle_alpha   90.00
_cell.angle_beta   90.00
_cell.angle_gamma   90.00
#
_symmetry.space_group_name_H-M   'P 1'
#
loop_
_entity.id
_entity.type
_entity.pdbx_description
1 polymer ?
#
loop_
_entity_poly.entity_id
_entity_poly.type
_entity_poly.pdbx_seq_one_letter_code
_entity_poly.pdbx_strand_id
1 'polypeptide(L)' 'MRFNELLKEYDLESQVELKGSFCMERCGEGINWQINEEPITSSDVESALKVFHKKIIDPIKGKTTPRS' A
#
# COMPACT_ATOMS: atom_id res chain seq x y z
N MET A 1 7.89 8.73 -7.09
CA MET A 1 8.07 7.79 -5.95
C MET A 1 7.20 6.60 -6.28
N ARG A 2 7.78 5.38 -6.32
CA ARG A 2 7.21 4.20 -7.00
C ARG A 2 5.76 3.87 -6.64
N PHE A 3 5.35 4.08 -5.39
CA PHE A 3 3.98 3.76 -4.94
C PHE A 3 2.92 4.75 -5.42
N ASN A 4 3.27 6.03 -5.56
CA ASN A 4 2.35 7.03 -6.10
C ASN A 4 2.10 6.79 -7.61
N GLU A 5 3.11 6.30 -8.32
CA GLU A 5 2.99 5.91 -9.74
C GLU A 5 2.06 4.71 -9.89
N LEU A 6 2.13 3.72 -9.00
CA LEU A 6 1.21 2.57 -8.99
C LEU A 6 -0.25 2.98 -8.72
N LEU A 7 -0.48 3.95 -7.83
CA LEU A 7 -1.84 4.47 -7.62
C LEU A 7 -2.43 5.10 -8.87
N LYS A 8 -1.60 5.83 -9.64
CA LYS A 8 -1.98 6.41 -10.94
C LYS A 8 -2.25 5.34 -11.99
N GLU A 9 -1.35 4.36 -12.11
CA GLU A 9 -1.46 3.27 -13.08
C GLU A 9 -2.76 2.46 -12.90
N TYR A 10 -3.23 2.31 -11.65
CA TYR A 10 -4.46 1.58 -11.32
C TYR A 10 -5.69 2.46 -11.07
N ASP A 11 -5.61 3.78 -11.31
CA ASP A 11 -6.70 4.75 -11.08
C ASP A 11 -7.27 4.69 -9.64
N LEU A 12 -6.37 4.60 -8.66
CA LEU A 12 -6.70 4.44 -7.23
C LEU A 12 -6.55 5.73 -6.43
N GLU A 13 -6.14 6.84 -7.04
CA GLU A 13 -5.88 8.12 -6.36
C GLU A 13 -7.12 8.68 -5.65
N SER A 14 -8.33 8.33 -6.11
CA SER A 14 -9.60 8.70 -5.46
C SER A 14 -10.00 7.82 -4.29
N GLN A 15 -9.38 6.64 -4.15
CA GLN A 15 -9.73 5.63 -3.15
C GLN A 15 -8.65 5.43 -2.09
N VAL A 16 -7.42 5.83 -2.39
CA VAL A 16 -6.24 5.61 -1.53
C VAL A 16 -5.55 6.94 -1.28
N GLU A 17 -5.47 7.33 -0.02
CA GLU A 17 -4.67 8.47 0.42
C GLU A 17 -3.28 7.99 0.87
N LEU A 18 -2.23 8.36 0.13
CA LEU A 18 -0.85 8.01 0.47
C LEU A 18 -0.19 9.17 1.23
N LYS A 19 0.08 8.98 2.52
CA LYS A 19 0.78 9.95 3.37
C LYS A 19 2.18 9.46 3.74
N GLY A 20 3.16 10.36 3.63
CA GLY A 20 4.49 10.15 4.16
C GLY A 20 4.53 10.50 5.64
N SER A 21 5.00 9.56 6.47
CA SER A 21 5.26 9.80 7.89
C SER A 21 6.74 9.60 8.18
N PHE A 22 7.35 10.55 8.90
CA PHE A 22 8.72 10.40 9.37
C PHE A 22 8.74 9.61 10.68
N CYS A 23 9.59 8.59 10.76
CA CYS A 23 9.84 7.79 11.96
C CYS A 23 8.57 7.28 12.67
N MET A 24 8.08 6.10 12.30
CA MET A 24 6.96 5.43 12.99
C MET A 24 7.40 4.66 14.24
N GLU A 25 8.48 5.09 14.91
CA GLU A 25 9.12 4.40 16.06
C GLU A 25 9.55 2.94 15.81
N ARG A 26 9.63 2.53 14.53
CA ARG A 26 9.99 1.18 14.09
C ARG A 26 11.24 1.17 13.20
N CYS A 27 12.16 2.07 13.50
CA CYS A 27 13.42 2.21 12.78
C CYS A 27 14.22 0.91 12.85
N GLY A 28 14.81 0.50 11.72
CA GLY A 28 15.61 -0.74 11.64
C GLY A 28 14.82 -1.99 11.25
N GLU A 29 13.49 -1.95 11.23
CA GLU A 29 12.64 -3.07 10.80
C GLU A 29 12.40 -3.12 9.27
N GLY A 30 12.98 -2.16 8.53
CA GLY A 30 12.78 -2.00 7.09
C GLY A 30 11.78 -0.89 6.78
N ILE A 31 10.87 -1.14 5.84
CA ILE A 31 9.82 -0.21 5.43
C ILE A 31 8.56 -0.46 6.27
N ASN A 32 8.16 0.55 7.02
CA ASN A 32 6.98 0.50 7.87
C ASN A 32 5.83 1.29 7.22
N TRP A 33 4.64 0.70 7.29
CA TRP A 33 3.42 1.21 6.72
C TRP A 33 2.31 1.11 7.76
N GLN A 34 1.29 1.94 7.62
CA GLN A 34 0.03 1.77 8.30
C GLN A 34 -1.08 1.76 7.25
N ILE A 35 -1.78 0.65 7.12
CA ILE A 35 -2.87 0.48 6.16
C ILE A 35 -4.16 0.29 6.96
N ASN A 36 -5.09 1.25 6.87
CA ASN A 36 -6.33 1.23 7.66
C ASN A 36 -6.08 0.95 9.16
N GLU A 37 -5.12 1.66 9.74
CA GLU A 37 -4.71 1.51 11.16
C GLU A 37 -3.93 0.23 11.50
N GLU A 38 -3.78 -0.71 10.56
CA GLU A 38 -2.95 -1.91 10.75
C GLU A 38 -1.47 -1.57 10.46
N PRO A 39 -0.56 -1.67 11.46
CA PRO A 39 0.86 -1.49 11.22
C PRO A 39 1.43 -2.71 10.49
N ILE A 40 2.11 -2.48 9.36
CA ILE A 40 2.71 -3.53 8.53
C ILE A 40 4.17 -3.18 8.27
N THR A 41 5.02 -4.19 8.34
CA THR A 41 6.45 -4.06 8.09
C THR A 41 6.86 -4.91 6.91
N SER A 42 7.72 -4.35 6.08
CA SER A 42 8.33 -5.01 4.92
C SER A 42 9.84 -4.92 5.06
N SER A 43 10.55 -6.03 4.86
CA SER A 43 12.01 -6.09 4.99
C SER A 43 12.75 -5.20 3.99
N ASP A 44 12.14 -5.00 2.82
CA ASP A 44 12.74 -4.36 1.65
C ASP A 44 11.65 -3.82 0.70
N VAL A 45 12.07 -3.22 -0.41
CA VAL A 45 11.16 -2.65 -1.40
C VAL A 45 10.31 -3.71 -2.12
N GLU A 46 10.85 -4.92 -2.36
CA GLU A 46 10.13 -5.99 -3.04
C GLU A 46 8.98 -6.56 -2.19
N SER A 47 9.25 -6.81 -0.92
CA SER A 47 8.24 -7.21 0.06
C SER A 47 7.17 -6.12 0.23
N ALA A 48 7.56 -4.84 0.25
CA ALA A 48 6.61 -3.73 0.31
C ALA A 48 5.69 -3.68 -0.91
N LEU A 49 6.20 -3.97 -2.11
CA LEU A 49 5.36 -4.06 -3.32
C LEU A 49 4.37 -5.22 -3.25
N LYS A 50 4.82 -6.39 -2.78
CA LYS A 50 3.92 -7.55 -2.59
C LYS A 50 2.79 -7.22 -1.60
N VAL A 51 3.13 -6.53 -0.49
CA VAL A 51 2.14 -6.04 0.48
C VAL A 51 1.18 -5.05 -0.19
N PHE A 52 1.70 -4.08 -0.94
CA PHE A 52 0.90 -3.07 -1.63
C PHE A 52 -0.12 -3.71 -2.59
N HIS A 53 0.32 -4.65 -3.43
CA HIS A 53 -0.60 -5.38 -4.30
C HIS A 53 -1.68 -6.13 -3.52
N LYS A 54 -1.28 -6.94 -2.53
CA LYS A 54 -2.20 -7.80 -1.78
C LYS A 54 -3.19 -7.04 -0.89
N LYS A 55 -2.76 -5.96 -0.26
CA LYS A 55 -3.56 -5.23 0.76
C LYS A 55 -4.28 -4.01 0.19
N ILE A 56 -3.83 -3.46 -0.95
CA ILE A 56 -4.43 -2.25 -1.54
C ILE A 56 -5.03 -2.56 -2.92
N ILE A 57 -4.25 -3.08 -3.87
CA ILE A 57 -4.72 -3.25 -5.26
C ILE A 57 -5.78 -4.36 -5.37
N ASP A 58 -5.47 -5.58 -4.90
CA ASP A 58 -6.34 -6.74 -5.08
C ASP A 58 -7.72 -6.55 -4.42
N PRO A 59 -7.82 -6.01 -3.18
CA PRO A 59 -9.12 -5.79 -2.55
C PRO A 59 -9.98 -4.73 -3.26
N ILE A 60 -9.36 -3.73 -3.90
CA ILE A 60 -10.11 -2.69 -4.62
C ILE A 60 -10.55 -3.19 -6.00
N LYS A 61 -9.69 -3.94 -6.72
CA LYS A 61 -10.07 -4.59 -7.98
C LYS A 61 -11.14 -5.67 -7.80
N GLY A 62 -11.07 -6.43 -6.70
CA GLY A 62 -12.09 -7.43 -6.36
C GLY A 62 -13.46 -6.82 -6.00
N LYS A 63 -13.50 -5.55 -5.59
CA LYS A 63 -14.75 -4.81 -5.31
C LYS A 63 -15.37 -4.16 -6.55
N THR A 64 -14.59 -3.97 -7.61
CA THR A 64 -15.04 -3.28 -8.85
C THR A 64 -15.53 -4.24 -9.93
N THR A 65 -15.31 -5.55 -9.78
CA THR A 65 -15.97 -6.56 -10.64
C THR A 65 -17.31 -6.92 -10.01
N PRO A 66 -18.47 -6.61 -10.63
CA PRO A 66 -19.73 -7.19 -10.21
C PRO A 66 -19.57 -8.71 -10.30
N ARG A 67 -19.74 -9.38 -9.16
CA ARG A 67 -19.78 -10.84 -9.07
C ARG A 67 -21.00 -11.29 -9.90
N SER A 68 -20.76 -11.62 -11.16
CA SER A 68 -21.73 -12.16 -12.11
C SER A 68 -22.27 -13.50 -11.65
#